data_AF-A0A1J8PG08-F1
#
_entry.id   AF-A0A1J8PG08-F1
#
_cell.length_a   1.000
_cell.length_b   1.000
_cell.length_c   1.000
_cell.angle_alpha   90.00
_cell.angle_beta   90.00
_cell.angle_gamma   90.00
#
_symmetry.space_group_name_H-M   'P 1'
#
loop_
_entity.id
_entity.type
_entity.pdbx_description
1 polymer ?
#
loop_
_entity_poly.entity_id
_entity_poly.type
_entity_poly.pdbx_seq_one_letter_code
_entity_poly.pdbx_strand_id
1 'polypeptide(L)'
;MLLSPASTSASLPSQSFWGKFKKKGDKESEFRERQAQMALARQRLLTLAYEEMETVRVLPSSFPELEAVARDWTKPPPDAVFGLRVPVEFASLHASRLVSGPYIYLTGEDSYQIAIMGVQGLRVEIVSDAPPPPDEPPPPPPPPVTEMPATFNLELVPGQHVALETTVTSADDVDMACMEDGTVVDGQFWGKLNIVHSGDTHTVDFTGTRMVNPDISPDFLVDSRVITKLTTAAKPASVKCHLSILAPAQQYCDVILSINPLWKLALTWPPAESISEHKVKYFLRVHPGGALEHFESEMVATSLYYEATPDPAMVDPNDFIAPRNGYAMTFQDFVPHLMGVLDQLGMSMHARTNFIKCLIFIFWCDMANDMHSNNISAFAAHKNIAYRFLSPSKIAAAIDISVTADPCIFTRLFLIFRGLSDDDAGMFAGAGEKEANSVNWREIVGWSENSKDTTQFRLLETSVLEVT
;
A
#
# COMPACT_ATOMS: atom_id res chain seq x y z
N MET A 1 7.60 6.43 77.70
CA MET A 1 8.61 7.16 76.90
C MET A 1 7.95 7.48 75.57
N LEU A 2 7.14 8.54 75.48
CA LEU A 2 7.48 9.94 75.13
C LEU A 2 8.11 10.11 73.73
N LEU A 3 7.24 10.52 72.78
CA LEU A 3 7.33 11.60 71.79
C LEU A 3 8.63 11.82 70.98
N SER A 4 8.48 11.95 69.65
CA SER A 4 9.43 12.62 68.72
C SER A 4 9.71 14.06 69.17
N PRO A 5 10.90 14.65 68.87
CA PRO A 5 10.95 15.68 67.81
C PRO A 5 12.32 15.97 67.13
N ALA A 6 12.23 16.75 66.03
CA ALA A 6 13.06 17.89 65.62
C ALA A 6 14.53 17.72 65.11
N SER A 7 14.67 18.17 63.86
CA SER A 7 15.71 19.04 63.25
C SER A 7 16.72 19.75 64.17
N THR A 8 17.98 19.77 63.73
CA THR A 8 18.93 20.89 63.97
C THR A 8 19.83 21.15 62.77
N SER A 9 19.90 22.42 62.43
CA SER A 9 20.76 23.13 61.47
C SER A 9 22.15 23.41 62.06
N ALA A 10 23.18 23.37 61.22
CA ALA A 10 24.49 23.99 61.50
C ALA A 10 25.12 24.58 60.22
N SER A 11 25.10 25.92 60.15
CA SER A 11 26.00 26.86 59.45
C SER A 11 27.49 26.59 59.75
N LEU A 12 28.56 26.98 59.03
CA LEU A 12 29.00 27.83 57.87
C LEU A 12 30.54 27.50 57.69
N PRO A 13 31.36 27.96 56.68
CA PRO A 13 31.36 29.30 56.09
C PRO A 13 31.74 29.46 54.60
N SER A 14 31.46 30.69 54.16
CA SER A 14 31.79 31.36 52.90
C SER A 14 33.28 31.57 52.62
N GLN A 15 33.70 31.40 51.36
CA GLN A 15 34.68 32.25 50.67
C GLN A 15 34.44 32.19 49.15
N SER A 16 34.10 33.34 48.57
CA SER A 16 34.06 33.59 47.12
C SER A 16 35.44 34.00 46.62
N PHE A 17 35.93 33.39 45.55
CA PHE A 17 37.18 33.80 44.87
C PHE A 17 37.09 33.48 43.36
N TRP A 18 36.75 34.49 42.55
CA TRP A 18 36.79 34.59 41.07
C TRP A 18 35.83 33.70 40.26
N GLY A 19 35.09 34.14 39.25
CA GLY A 19 35.16 35.38 38.46
C GLY A 19 35.22 35.05 36.97
N LYS A 20 34.10 35.29 36.26
CA LYS A 20 33.91 35.38 34.79
C LYS A 20 33.73 34.07 33.99
N PHE A 21 32.48 33.74 33.69
CA PHE A 21 32.12 33.21 32.37
C PHE A 21 30.92 33.97 31.78
N LYS A 22 31.10 34.46 30.55
CA LYS A 22 30.12 35.16 29.73
C LYS A 22 28.86 34.31 29.55
N LYS A 23 27.69 34.93 29.71
CA LYS A 23 26.38 34.39 29.31
C LYS A 23 26.40 34.16 27.79
N LYS A 24 26.44 32.90 27.36
CA LYS A 24 26.36 32.48 25.96
C LYS A 24 24.88 32.58 25.56
N GLY A 25 24.61 33.29 24.47
CA GLY A 25 23.26 33.49 23.93
C GLY A 25 22.54 32.17 23.66
N ASP A 26 21.23 32.23 23.85
CA ASP A 26 20.27 31.13 23.86
C ASP A 26 20.06 30.54 22.45
N LYS A 27 21.07 29.82 21.95
CA LYS A 27 21.03 29.13 20.65
C LYS A 27 19.94 28.06 20.58
N GLU A 28 19.44 27.60 21.72
CA GLU A 28 18.42 26.54 21.79
C GLU A 28 17.02 27.10 21.53
N SER A 29 16.74 28.31 22.01
CA SER A 29 15.56 29.11 21.61
C SER A 29 15.57 29.40 20.11
N GLU A 30 16.72 29.83 19.57
CA GLU A 30 16.87 30.19 18.16
C GLU A 30 16.76 28.96 17.24
N PHE A 31 17.18 27.77 17.72
CA PHE A 31 17.04 26.49 17.00
C PHE A 31 15.59 25.97 17.03
N ARG A 32 14.87 26.12 18.16
CA ARG A 32 13.43 25.82 18.25
C ARG A 32 12.59 26.77 17.39
N GLU A 33 12.92 28.06 17.36
CA GLU A 33 12.26 29.02 16.46
C GLU A 33 12.59 28.74 15.00
N ARG A 34 13.83 28.38 14.66
CA ARG A 34 14.19 27.93 13.30
C ARG A 34 13.54 26.61 12.90
N GLN A 35 13.37 25.67 13.83
CA GLN A 35 12.73 24.39 13.55
C GLN A 35 11.20 24.56 13.44
N ALA A 36 10.60 25.46 14.21
CA ALA A 36 9.22 25.89 14.04
C ALA A 36 9.01 26.66 12.71
N GLN A 37 9.97 27.52 12.33
CA GLN A 37 9.95 28.20 11.02
C GLN A 37 10.19 27.24 9.84
N MET A 38 10.99 26.18 10.02
CA MET A 38 11.17 25.14 8.99
C MET A 38 9.98 24.18 8.88
N ALA A 39 9.23 23.94 9.96
CA ALA A 39 7.97 23.21 9.93
C ALA A 39 6.84 24.00 9.24
N LEU A 40 6.88 25.34 9.33
CA LEU A 40 5.99 26.26 8.62
C LEU A 40 6.30 26.39 7.11
N ALA A 41 7.46 25.89 6.65
CA ALA A 41 7.91 26.03 5.27
C ALA A 41 7.50 24.85 4.35
N ARG A 42 6.75 23.86 4.85
CA ARG A 42 6.10 22.88 3.95
C ARG A 42 4.93 23.60 3.27
N GLN A 43 5.12 23.96 2.01
CA GLN A 43 4.06 24.53 1.18
C GLN A 43 2.88 23.58 1.20
N ARG A 44 1.78 24.03 1.81
CA ARG A 44 0.52 23.29 1.86
C ARG A 44 -0.03 23.26 0.45
N LEU A 45 -0.46 22.09 -0.02
CA LEU A 45 -0.93 21.91 -1.38
C LEU A 45 -2.46 21.96 -1.45
N LEU A 46 -2.98 22.56 -2.51
CA LEU A 46 -4.39 22.60 -2.85
C LEU A 46 -4.60 21.85 -4.16
N THR A 47 -5.47 20.85 -4.15
CA THR A 47 -6.00 20.24 -5.37
C THR A 47 -7.35 20.86 -5.67
N LEU A 48 -7.45 21.59 -6.78
CA LEU A 48 -8.73 22.06 -7.32
C LEU A 48 -9.24 21.03 -8.32
N ALA A 49 -10.48 20.59 -8.15
CA ALA A 49 -11.15 19.67 -9.06
C ALA A 49 -12.41 20.33 -9.63
N TYR A 50 -12.57 20.28 -10.95
CA TYR A 50 -13.78 20.72 -11.65
C TYR A 50 -14.14 19.66 -12.70
N GLU A 51 -15.27 18.98 -12.50
CA GLU A 51 -15.64 17.79 -13.29
C GLU A 51 -14.50 16.76 -13.37
N GLU A 52 -13.98 16.47 -14.56
CA GLU A 52 -12.86 15.53 -14.79
C GLU A 52 -11.48 16.22 -14.77
N MET A 53 -11.42 17.55 -14.61
CA MET A 53 -10.18 18.32 -14.61
C MET A 53 -9.64 18.53 -13.19
N GLU A 54 -8.33 18.35 -13.00
CA GLU A 54 -7.64 18.62 -11.74
C GLU A 54 -6.42 19.50 -11.93
N THR A 55 -6.15 20.40 -10.97
CA THR A 55 -4.89 21.16 -10.91
C THR A 55 -4.38 21.27 -9.48
N VAL A 56 -3.05 21.34 -9.34
CA VAL A 56 -2.38 21.48 -8.04
C VAL A 56 -1.80 22.89 -7.91
N ARG A 57 -2.16 23.58 -6.82
CA ARG A 57 -1.71 24.93 -6.48
C ARG A 57 -1.23 24.99 -5.04
N VAL A 58 -0.63 26.11 -4.64
CA VAL A 58 -0.32 26.39 -3.24
C VAL A 58 -1.63 26.71 -2.50
N LEU A 59 -1.85 26.09 -1.35
CA LEU A 59 -3.04 26.29 -0.53
C LEU A 59 -3.08 27.72 0.02
N PRO A 60 -4.12 28.51 -0.34
CA PRO A 60 -4.26 29.87 0.16
C PRO A 60 -4.53 29.93 1.66
N SER A 61 -4.22 31.07 2.27
CA SER A 61 -4.37 31.24 3.73
C SER A 61 -5.78 31.68 4.14
N SER A 62 -6.56 32.18 3.19
CA SER A 62 -7.90 32.73 3.40
C SER A 62 -8.90 32.23 2.36
N PHE A 63 -10.19 32.26 2.70
CA PHE A 63 -11.27 31.84 1.80
C PHE A 63 -11.40 32.74 0.55
N PRO A 64 -11.28 34.08 0.62
CA PRO A 64 -11.35 34.94 -0.57
C PRO A 64 -10.24 34.67 -1.57
N GLU A 65 -9.03 34.32 -1.10
CA GLU A 65 -7.93 33.93 -1.98
C GLU A 65 -8.21 32.58 -2.66
N LEU A 66 -8.76 31.60 -1.93
CA LEU A 66 -9.19 30.34 -2.51
C LEU A 66 -10.24 30.55 -3.60
N GLU A 67 -11.25 31.38 -3.33
CA GLU A 67 -12.29 31.69 -4.30
C GLU A 67 -11.72 32.40 -5.54
N ALA A 68 -10.81 33.36 -5.35
CA ALA A 68 -10.14 34.04 -6.45
C ALA A 68 -9.31 33.09 -7.31
N VAL A 69 -8.53 32.19 -6.71
CA VAL A 69 -7.74 31.19 -7.44
C VAL A 69 -8.64 30.21 -8.19
N ALA A 70 -9.73 29.78 -7.57
CA ALA A 70 -10.68 28.87 -8.20
C ALA A 70 -11.40 29.53 -9.38
N ARG A 71 -11.83 30.81 -9.25
CA ARG A 71 -12.47 31.58 -10.32
C ARG A 71 -11.51 31.99 -11.44
N ASP A 72 -10.26 32.31 -11.12
CA ASP A 72 -9.23 32.60 -12.13
C ASP A 72 -8.93 31.37 -12.99
N TRP A 73 -8.93 30.19 -12.36
CA TRP A 73 -8.71 28.94 -13.06
C TRP A 73 -9.91 28.51 -13.92
N THR A 74 -11.13 28.53 -13.39
CA THR A 74 -12.31 28.05 -14.13
C THR A 74 -12.97 29.12 -15.01
N LYS A 75 -12.63 30.40 -14.84
CA LYS A 75 -13.18 31.56 -15.56
C LYS A 75 -14.71 31.47 -15.78
N PRO A 76 -15.51 31.30 -14.73
CA PRO A 76 -16.95 31.07 -14.87
C PRO A 76 -17.65 32.35 -15.37
N PRO A 77 -18.75 32.25 -16.13
CA PRO A 77 -19.56 33.40 -16.52
C PRO A 77 -20.02 34.22 -15.29
N PRO A 78 -20.22 35.55 -15.43
CA PRO A 78 -20.57 36.43 -14.30
C PRO A 78 -21.83 36.02 -13.53
N ASP A 79 -22.75 35.33 -14.20
CA ASP A 79 -24.06 34.92 -13.65
C ASP A 79 -24.11 33.43 -13.24
N ALA A 80 -23.00 32.68 -13.34
CA ALA A 80 -22.96 31.27 -13.01
C ALA A 80 -22.91 31.04 -11.49
N VAL A 81 -23.70 30.08 -11.00
CA VAL A 81 -23.64 29.63 -9.60
C VAL A 81 -22.29 28.96 -9.39
N PHE A 82 -21.51 29.48 -8.44
CA PHE A 82 -20.17 29.01 -8.13
C PHE A 82 -20.10 28.63 -6.66
N GLY A 83 -19.94 27.34 -6.38
CA GLY A 83 -19.81 26.79 -5.04
C GLY A 83 -18.52 26.02 -4.87
N LEU A 84 -17.99 26.02 -3.65
CA LEU A 84 -16.81 25.24 -3.27
C LEU A 84 -17.20 24.21 -2.21
N ARG A 85 -16.79 22.96 -2.39
CA ARG A 85 -16.99 21.90 -1.41
C ARG A 85 -15.73 21.07 -1.20
N VAL A 86 -15.59 20.50 -0.02
CA VAL A 86 -14.48 19.63 0.35
C VAL A 86 -15.04 18.25 0.70
N PRO A 87 -14.56 17.15 0.08
CA PRO A 87 -14.94 15.81 0.52
C PRO A 87 -14.47 15.55 1.95
N VAL A 88 -15.30 14.90 2.78
CA VAL A 88 -15.01 14.73 4.22
C VAL A 88 -13.70 13.99 4.49
N GLU A 89 -13.27 13.12 3.58
CA GLU A 89 -12.00 12.39 3.67
C GLU A 89 -10.75 13.27 3.57
N PHE A 90 -10.86 14.45 2.95
CA PHE A 90 -9.77 15.43 2.82
C PHE A 90 -9.92 16.63 3.76
N ALA A 91 -11.00 16.71 4.53
CA ALA A 91 -11.22 17.75 5.51
C ALA A 91 -10.50 17.43 6.83
N SER A 92 -10.35 18.44 7.70
CA SER A 92 -9.77 18.22 9.03
C SER A 92 -10.54 17.18 9.84
N LEU A 93 -9.83 16.45 10.71
CA LEU A 93 -10.43 15.46 11.62
C LEU A 93 -11.49 16.09 12.56
N HIS A 94 -11.36 17.38 12.84
CA HIS A 94 -12.31 18.12 13.67
C HIS A 94 -13.57 18.48 12.86
N ALA A 95 -13.42 18.85 11.59
CA ALA A 95 -14.54 19.16 10.68
C ALA A 95 -15.36 17.90 10.34
N SER A 96 -14.67 16.79 10.04
CA SER A 96 -15.30 15.52 9.63
C SER A 96 -16.19 14.90 10.70
N ARG A 97 -15.93 15.16 12.00
CA ARG A 97 -16.76 14.67 13.11
C ARG A 97 -18.08 15.43 13.28
N LEU A 98 -18.19 16.64 12.76
CA LEU A 98 -19.34 17.53 12.96
C LEU A 98 -20.34 17.50 11.80
N VAL A 99 -19.99 16.88 10.67
CA VAL A 99 -20.81 16.87 9.45
C VAL A 99 -21.34 15.47 9.15
N SER A 100 -22.65 15.36 8.94
CA SER A 100 -23.37 14.11 8.65
C SER A 100 -23.60 13.91 7.13
N GLY A 101 -22.57 14.08 6.31
CA GLY A 101 -22.67 13.97 4.85
C GLY A 101 -21.31 13.77 4.18
N PRO A 102 -21.26 13.43 2.87
CA PRO A 102 -20.00 13.13 2.17
C PRO A 102 -19.16 14.38 1.83
N TYR A 103 -19.75 15.57 1.86
CA TYR A 103 -19.10 16.84 1.52
C TYR A 103 -19.37 17.92 2.57
N ILE A 104 -18.39 18.80 2.76
CA ILE A 104 -18.48 20.04 3.53
C ILE A 104 -18.53 21.20 2.55
N TYR A 105 -19.62 21.96 2.53
CA TYR A 105 -19.74 23.16 1.71
C TYR A 105 -19.01 24.32 2.39
N LEU A 106 -18.11 24.98 1.64
CA LEU A 106 -17.40 26.15 2.11
C LEU A 106 -18.25 27.39 1.85
N THR A 107 -18.93 27.89 2.89
CA THR A 107 -19.84 29.05 2.79
C THR A 107 -19.21 30.35 3.31
N GLY A 108 -17.98 30.30 3.82
CA GLY A 108 -17.26 31.47 4.33
C GLY A 108 -15.98 31.12 5.09
N GLU A 109 -15.34 32.14 5.65
CA GLU A 109 -14.02 32.05 6.29
C GLU A 109 -13.98 31.02 7.43
N ASP A 110 -14.98 30.99 8.32
CA ASP A 110 -15.01 30.06 9.45
C ASP A 110 -15.03 28.59 8.98
N SER A 111 -15.82 28.29 7.95
CA SER A 111 -15.90 26.94 7.37
C SER A 111 -14.59 26.53 6.70
N TYR A 112 -13.88 27.49 6.10
CA TYR A 112 -12.58 27.26 5.48
C TYR A 112 -11.49 27.02 6.54
N GLN A 113 -11.42 27.85 7.58
CA GLN A 113 -10.46 27.70 8.67
C GLN A 113 -10.62 26.36 9.40
N ILE A 114 -11.86 25.93 9.63
CA ILE A 114 -12.16 24.61 10.19
C ILE A 114 -11.71 23.48 9.24
N ALA A 115 -11.94 23.63 7.93
CA ALA A 115 -11.55 22.62 6.94
C ALA A 115 -10.02 22.45 6.83
N ILE A 116 -9.26 23.54 6.96
CA ILE A 116 -7.80 23.53 6.82
C ILE A 116 -7.05 23.26 8.14
N MET A 117 -7.71 23.21 9.29
CA MET A 117 -7.04 23.07 10.58
C MET A 117 -6.31 21.72 10.71
N GLY A 118 -4.98 21.75 10.76
CA GLY A 118 -4.15 20.54 10.94
C GLY A 118 -3.96 19.67 9.69
N VAL A 119 -4.38 20.15 8.51
CA VAL A 119 -4.31 19.40 7.24
C VAL A 119 -3.12 19.87 6.39
N GLN A 120 -2.29 18.94 5.88
CA GLN A 120 -1.12 19.28 5.05
C GLN A 120 -1.46 19.55 3.57
N GLY A 121 -2.62 19.13 3.08
CA GLY A 121 -3.14 19.49 1.77
C GLY A 121 -4.66 19.29 1.68
N LEU A 122 -5.34 20.17 0.93
CA LEU A 122 -6.80 20.21 0.83
C LEU A 122 -7.22 19.89 -0.61
N ARG A 123 -8.26 19.07 -0.79
CA ARG A 123 -8.95 18.90 -2.08
C ARG A 123 -10.25 19.70 -2.06
N VAL A 124 -10.40 20.64 -2.98
CA VAL A 124 -11.61 21.45 -3.14
C VAL A 124 -12.23 21.14 -4.50
N GLU A 125 -13.47 20.68 -4.47
CA GLU A 125 -14.29 20.48 -5.65
C GLU A 125 -15.10 21.75 -5.93
N ILE A 126 -14.99 22.23 -7.16
CA ILE A 126 -15.75 23.35 -7.68
C ILE A 126 -17.07 22.80 -8.22
N VAL A 127 -18.17 23.33 -7.71
CA VAL A 127 -19.52 23.06 -8.22
C VAL A 127 -19.95 24.30 -8.99
N SER A 128 -19.90 24.23 -10.31
CA SER A 128 -20.34 25.29 -11.21
C SER A 128 -21.08 24.68 -12.39
N ASP A 129 -22.07 25.39 -12.92
CA ASP A 129 -22.86 24.99 -14.10
C ASP A 129 -22.27 25.63 -15.39
N ALA A 130 -20.94 25.74 -15.45
CA ALA A 130 -20.24 26.48 -16.50
C ALA A 130 -19.61 25.52 -17.53
N PRO A 131 -19.74 25.77 -18.85
CA PRO A 131 -19.05 24.97 -19.86
C PRO A 131 -17.52 25.15 -19.77
N PRO A 132 -16.72 24.14 -20.15
CA PRO A 132 -15.26 24.16 -20.03
C PRO A 132 -14.61 25.31 -20.82
N PRO A 133 -13.48 25.88 -20.35
CA PRO A 133 -12.83 27.02 -20.99
C PRO A 133 -12.25 26.64 -22.37
N PRO A 134 -12.28 27.55 -23.36
CA PRO A 134 -11.69 27.31 -24.68
C PRO A 134 -10.16 27.36 -24.67
N ASP A 135 -9.52 26.40 -25.34
CA ASP A 135 -8.06 26.30 -25.51
C ASP A 135 -7.48 27.48 -26.31
N GLU A 136 -6.33 28.01 -25.88
CA GLU A 136 -5.55 28.98 -26.66
C GLU A 136 -4.86 28.28 -27.85
N PRO A 137 -4.85 28.88 -29.06
CA PRO A 137 -4.30 28.21 -30.25
C PRO A 137 -2.77 28.16 -30.23
N PRO A 138 -2.15 27.01 -30.57
CA PRO A 138 -0.70 26.84 -30.59
C PRO A 138 -0.02 27.60 -31.75
N PRO A 139 1.29 27.90 -31.65
CA PRO A 139 2.06 28.61 -32.68
C PRO A 139 2.15 27.81 -34.00
N PRO A 140 2.32 28.48 -35.15
CA PRO A 140 2.27 27.82 -36.46
C PRO A 140 3.44 26.83 -36.66
N PRO A 141 3.16 25.64 -37.24
CA PRO A 141 4.16 24.57 -37.38
C PRO A 141 5.23 24.86 -38.45
N PRO A 142 6.42 24.23 -38.34
CA PRO A 142 7.49 24.31 -39.34
C PRO A 142 7.07 23.67 -40.69
N PRO A 143 7.77 23.98 -41.79
CA PRO A 143 7.40 23.51 -43.13
C PRO A 143 7.57 21.98 -43.29
N PRO A 144 6.66 21.30 -44.02
CA PRO A 144 6.64 19.84 -44.19
C PRO A 144 7.90 19.26 -44.83
N VAL A 145 8.32 18.07 -44.39
CA VAL A 145 9.39 17.27 -45.01
C VAL A 145 8.78 16.17 -45.86
N THR A 146 8.78 16.36 -47.19
CA THR A 146 8.16 15.45 -48.17
C THR A 146 9.14 14.45 -48.80
N GLU A 147 10.46 14.67 -48.65
CA GLU A 147 11.51 13.79 -49.18
C GLU A 147 12.60 13.55 -48.14
N MET A 148 12.94 12.29 -47.88
CA MET A 148 14.05 11.93 -46.99
C MET A 148 14.98 10.86 -47.59
N PRO A 149 16.31 10.99 -47.44
CA PRO A 149 17.24 9.93 -47.82
C PRO A 149 17.16 8.77 -46.82
N ALA A 150 17.11 7.54 -47.32
CA ALA A 150 17.11 6.32 -46.52
C ALA A 150 18.18 5.34 -47.00
N THR A 151 18.81 4.64 -46.06
CA THR A 151 19.79 3.59 -46.35
C THR A 151 19.33 2.28 -45.71
N PHE A 152 19.09 1.26 -46.53
CA PHE A 152 18.73 -0.09 -46.07
C PHE A 152 19.96 -0.99 -46.14
N ASN A 153 20.48 -1.40 -44.99
CA ASN A 153 21.58 -2.37 -44.93
C ASN A 153 21.02 -3.78 -44.72
N LEU A 154 21.09 -4.63 -45.75
CA LEU A 154 20.76 -6.05 -45.64
C LEU A 154 22.03 -6.86 -45.46
N GLU A 155 22.12 -7.57 -44.33
CA GLU A 155 23.15 -8.56 -44.10
C GLU A 155 22.67 -9.93 -44.60
N LEU A 156 23.30 -10.43 -45.66
CA LEU A 156 22.92 -11.73 -46.26
C LEU A 156 23.69 -12.89 -45.62
N VAL A 157 24.90 -12.61 -45.12
CA VAL A 157 25.81 -13.54 -44.44
C VAL A 157 26.57 -12.73 -43.37
N PRO A 158 26.90 -13.31 -42.20
CA PRO A 158 27.63 -12.60 -41.15
C PRO A 158 28.89 -11.89 -41.68
N GLY A 159 28.90 -10.55 -41.61
CA GLY A 159 29.99 -9.69 -42.09
C GLY A 159 29.90 -9.22 -43.55
N GLN A 160 28.84 -9.56 -44.29
CA GLN A 160 28.61 -9.07 -45.66
C GLN A 160 27.28 -8.30 -45.74
N HIS A 161 27.39 -6.98 -45.82
CA HIS A 161 26.25 -6.07 -45.93
C HIS A 161 26.10 -5.57 -47.37
N VAL A 162 24.86 -5.60 -47.88
CA VAL A 162 24.44 -4.91 -49.09
C VAL A 162 23.62 -3.69 -48.67
N ALA A 163 24.12 -2.49 -48.97
CA ALA A 163 23.43 -1.25 -48.70
C ALA A 163 22.63 -0.81 -49.94
N LEU A 164 21.32 -0.61 -49.79
CA LEU A 164 20.51 0.13 -50.75
C LEU A 164 20.31 1.56 -50.25
N GLU A 165 20.91 2.50 -50.95
CA GLU A 165 20.59 3.92 -50.81
C GLU A 165 19.37 4.24 -51.67
N THR A 166 18.33 4.79 -51.05
CA THR A 166 17.09 5.16 -51.74
C THR A 166 16.53 6.45 -51.18
N THR A 167 15.75 7.17 -51.98
CA THR A 167 15.03 8.35 -51.54
C THR A 167 13.59 7.96 -51.30
N VAL A 168 13.11 8.13 -50.07
CA VAL A 168 11.70 7.89 -49.73
C VAL A 168 10.95 9.18 -49.98
N THR A 169 9.98 9.12 -50.88
CA THR A 169 9.08 10.24 -51.22
C THR A 169 7.67 9.90 -50.74
N SER A 170 7.03 10.81 -50.01
CA SER A 170 5.63 10.63 -49.62
C SER A 170 4.75 10.66 -50.86
N ALA A 171 3.88 9.66 -51.05
CA ALA A 171 3.02 9.57 -52.25
C ALA A 171 1.94 10.68 -52.32
N ASP A 172 1.61 11.31 -51.18
CA ASP A 172 0.46 12.22 -51.02
C ASP A 172 0.84 13.58 -50.37
N ASP A 173 2.10 14.05 -50.50
CA ASP A 173 2.60 15.30 -49.86
C ASP A 173 2.42 15.35 -48.32
N VAL A 174 2.36 14.17 -47.68
CA VAL A 174 2.22 14.03 -46.22
C VAL A 174 3.58 14.26 -45.55
N ASP A 175 3.62 15.14 -44.56
CA ASP A 175 4.83 15.45 -43.78
C ASP A 175 5.32 14.20 -43.03
N MET A 176 6.41 13.59 -43.49
CA MET A 176 6.96 12.39 -42.85
C MET A 176 7.63 12.69 -41.50
N ALA A 177 7.85 13.96 -41.17
CA ALA A 177 8.40 14.34 -39.89
C ALA A 177 7.36 14.36 -38.76
N CYS A 178 6.06 14.37 -39.07
CA CYS A 178 4.99 14.53 -38.08
C CYS A 178 3.85 13.51 -38.28
N MET A 179 3.27 13.00 -37.19
CA MET A 179 2.01 12.26 -37.28
C MET A 179 0.83 13.21 -37.55
N GLU A 180 -0.35 12.68 -37.88
CA GLU A 180 -1.58 13.47 -38.09
C GLU A 180 -1.98 14.35 -36.88
N ASP A 181 -1.46 14.04 -35.69
CA ASP A 181 -1.64 14.80 -34.45
C ASP A 181 -0.57 15.90 -34.22
N GLY A 182 0.36 16.09 -35.16
CA GLY A 182 1.43 17.09 -35.08
C GLY A 182 2.65 16.68 -34.24
N THR A 183 2.72 15.44 -33.74
CA THR A 183 3.90 14.95 -33.01
C THR A 183 5.03 14.56 -33.94
N VAL A 184 6.25 15.03 -33.63
CA VAL A 184 7.46 14.73 -34.43
C VAL A 184 7.85 13.26 -34.28
N VAL A 185 7.99 12.56 -35.40
CA VAL A 185 8.32 11.13 -35.48
C VAL A 185 9.84 10.95 -35.39
N ASP A 186 10.38 10.93 -34.18
CA ASP A 186 11.79 10.57 -33.91
C ASP A 186 11.87 9.33 -33.00
N GLY A 187 12.59 8.28 -33.40
CA GLY A 187 12.79 7.09 -32.58
C GLY A 187 13.18 5.81 -33.31
N GLN A 188 13.41 4.74 -32.54
CA GLN A 188 13.63 3.40 -33.08
C GLN A 188 12.30 2.65 -33.17
N PHE A 189 12.09 1.91 -34.25
CA PHE A 189 10.85 1.18 -34.52
C PHE A 189 11.13 -0.31 -34.64
N TRP A 190 10.35 -1.13 -33.92
CA TRP A 190 10.36 -2.57 -34.07
C TRP A 190 9.20 -2.99 -34.95
N GLY A 191 9.46 -3.69 -36.06
CA GLY A 191 8.41 -4.02 -36.99
C GLY A 191 8.71 -5.19 -37.91
N LYS A 192 7.66 -5.61 -38.61
CA LYS A 192 7.72 -6.61 -39.66
C LYS A 192 7.86 -5.91 -41.00
N LEU A 193 8.95 -6.22 -41.71
CA LEU A 193 9.14 -5.87 -43.10
C LEU A 193 8.60 -6.99 -43.98
N ASN A 194 7.55 -6.70 -44.75
CA ASN A 194 6.97 -7.62 -45.71
C ASN A 194 7.51 -7.28 -47.11
N ILE A 195 8.31 -8.18 -47.67
CA ILE A 195 8.87 -8.03 -49.02
C ILE A 195 8.15 -9.03 -49.91
N VAL A 196 7.32 -8.52 -50.83
CA VAL A 196 6.64 -9.36 -51.82
C VAL A 196 7.35 -9.17 -53.15
N HIS A 197 7.88 -10.28 -53.68
CA HIS A 197 8.43 -10.33 -55.02
C HIS A 197 7.46 -11.07 -55.93
N SER A 198 6.85 -10.35 -56.87
CA SER A 198 5.92 -10.92 -57.85
C SER A 198 6.28 -10.41 -59.25
N GLY A 199 7.05 -11.22 -59.99
CA GLY A 199 7.53 -10.86 -61.33
C GLY A 199 8.47 -9.65 -61.29
N ASP A 200 8.24 -8.66 -62.15
CA ASP A 200 9.05 -7.44 -62.22
C ASP A 200 8.69 -6.38 -61.16
N THR A 201 7.71 -6.67 -60.28
CA THR A 201 7.28 -5.74 -59.23
C THR A 201 7.78 -6.20 -57.86
N HIS A 202 8.51 -5.31 -57.19
CA HIS A 202 9.00 -5.49 -55.83
C HIS A 202 8.28 -4.50 -54.93
N THR A 203 7.51 -4.99 -53.95
CA THR A 203 6.88 -4.15 -52.92
C THR A 203 7.48 -4.45 -51.56
N VAL A 204 7.73 -3.39 -50.79
CA VAL A 204 8.35 -3.44 -49.47
C VAL A 204 7.45 -2.66 -48.51
N ASP A 205 6.73 -3.37 -47.64
CA ASP A 205 5.83 -2.78 -46.65
C ASP A 205 6.38 -3.00 -45.25
N PHE A 206 6.63 -1.91 -44.51
CA PHE A 206 7.05 -1.98 -43.11
C PHE A 206 5.87 -1.66 -42.17
N THR A 207 5.64 -2.53 -41.19
CA THR A 207 4.66 -2.32 -40.12
C THR A 207 5.34 -2.49 -38.78
N GLY A 208 5.39 -1.44 -37.95
CA GLY A 208 6.13 -1.49 -36.69
C GLY A 208 5.56 -0.59 -35.58
N THR A 209 6.01 -0.86 -34.36
CA THR A 209 5.68 -0.12 -33.14
C THR A 209 6.95 0.61 -32.65
N ARG A 210 6.81 1.87 -32.25
CA ARG A 210 7.91 2.68 -31.71
C ARG A 210 8.40 2.10 -30.38
N MET A 211 9.70 1.92 -30.24
CA MET A 211 10.32 1.46 -28.99
C MET A 211 10.50 2.63 -28.03
N VAL A 212 10.08 2.45 -26.78
CA VAL A 212 10.10 3.49 -25.74
C VAL A 212 11.46 3.54 -25.01
N ASN A 213 12.27 2.47 -25.07
CA ASN A 213 13.60 2.39 -24.44
C ASN A 213 14.62 1.70 -25.37
N PRO A 214 15.62 2.41 -25.91
CA PRO A 214 16.57 1.88 -26.90
C PRO A 214 17.71 1.01 -26.31
N ASP A 215 17.83 0.91 -24.98
CA ASP A 215 18.97 0.23 -24.30
C ASP A 215 18.75 -1.26 -23.98
N ILE A 216 17.65 -1.87 -24.42
CA ILE A 216 17.35 -3.29 -24.11
C ILE A 216 17.89 -4.19 -25.22
N SER A 217 18.90 -5.00 -24.89
CA SER A 217 19.44 -6.05 -25.76
C SER A 217 18.33 -7.01 -26.24
N PRO A 218 18.30 -7.39 -27.54
CA PRO A 218 17.32 -8.33 -28.07
C PRO A 218 17.38 -9.74 -27.45
N ASP A 219 18.46 -10.07 -26.72
CA ASP A 219 18.59 -11.33 -25.98
C ASP A 219 17.74 -11.37 -24.68
N PHE A 220 17.21 -10.23 -24.23
CA PHE A 220 16.41 -10.13 -23.00
C PHE A 220 14.90 -10.25 -23.22
N LEU A 221 14.44 -10.44 -24.45
CA LEU A 221 13.02 -10.54 -24.79
C LEU A 221 12.49 -11.96 -24.57
N VAL A 222 12.61 -12.45 -23.34
CA VAL A 222 11.75 -13.54 -22.86
C VAL A 222 10.33 -12.98 -22.73
N ASP A 223 9.36 -13.65 -23.34
CA ASP A 223 7.94 -13.26 -23.37
C ASP A 223 7.49 -12.72 -22.00
N SER A 224 7.10 -11.44 -21.95
CA SER A 224 6.70 -10.74 -20.72
C SER A 224 5.58 -11.48 -19.97
N ARG A 225 4.76 -12.28 -20.69
CA ARG A 225 3.74 -13.15 -20.08
C ARG A 225 4.34 -14.35 -19.35
N VAL A 226 5.46 -14.88 -19.84
CA VAL A 226 6.20 -15.98 -19.22
C VAL A 226 7.03 -15.45 -18.04
N ILE A 227 7.65 -14.28 -18.17
CA ILE A 227 8.33 -13.62 -17.03
C ILE A 227 7.31 -13.33 -15.92
N THR A 228 6.17 -12.69 -16.19
CA THR A 228 5.19 -12.37 -15.15
C THR A 228 4.68 -13.63 -14.43
N LYS A 229 4.50 -14.74 -15.16
CA LYS A 229 4.13 -16.04 -14.56
C LYS A 229 5.28 -16.66 -13.74
N LEU A 230 6.52 -16.57 -14.19
CA LEU A 230 7.71 -17.04 -13.46
C LEU A 230 8.01 -16.17 -12.23
N THR A 231 7.85 -14.85 -12.32
CA THR A 231 8.08 -13.92 -11.21
C THR A 231 7.00 -14.06 -10.14
N THR A 232 5.76 -14.40 -10.52
CA THR A 232 4.70 -14.74 -9.56
C THR A 232 4.97 -16.09 -8.90
N ALA A 233 5.52 -17.06 -9.63
CA ALA A 233 5.93 -18.37 -9.10
C ALA A 233 7.23 -18.31 -8.25
N ALA A 234 8.02 -17.24 -8.36
CA ALA A 234 9.32 -17.09 -7.68
C ALA A 234 9.29 -16.14 -6.48
N LYS A 235 8.13 -15.58 -6.10
CA LYS A 235 8.05 -14.76 -4.90
C LYS A 235 8.18 -15.68 -3.68
N PRO A 236 9.18 -15.48 -2.81
CA PRO A 236 9.32 -16.31 -1.62
C PRO A 236 8.05 -16.19 -0.78
N ALA A 237 7.52 -17.34 -0.34
CA ALA A 237 6.30 -17.43 0.44
C ALA A 237 6.39 -16.55 1.70
N SER A 238 5.79 -15.38 1.70
CA SER A 238 5.79 -14.49 2.86
C SER A 238 4.48 -14.62 3.64
N VAL A 239 4.58 -14.66 4.97
CA VAL A 239 3.43 -14.58 5.85
C VAL A 239 3.14 -13.13 6.16
N LYS A 240 1.88 -12.74 5.97
CA LYS A 240 1.36 -11.45 6.42
C LYS A 240 0.58 -11.67 7.70
N CYS A 241 1.01 -11.03 8.76
CA CYS A 241 0.42 -11.15 10.09
C CYS A 241 -0.27 -9.84 10.48
N HIS A 242 -1.47 -9.97 11.03
CA HIS A 242 -2.29 -8.86 11.48
C HIS A 242 -2.62 -9.04 12.97
N LEU A 243 -2.23 -8.06 13.78
CA LEU A 243 -2.30 -8.11 15.23
C LEU A 243 -3.29 -7.05 15.71
N SER A 244 -4.41 -7.49 16.25
CA SER A 244 -5.41 -6.64 16.89
C SER A 244 -5.30 -6.76 18.41
N ILE A 245 -5.22 -5.62 19.09
CA ILE A 245 -5.08 -5.55 20.54
C ILE A 245 -6.36 -4.95 21.12
N LEU A 246 -6.97 -5.65 22.07
CA LEU A 246 -8.21 -5.25 22.73
C LEU A 246 -7.93 -5.10 24.22
N ALA A 247 -7.87 -3.86 24.68
CA ALA A 247 -7.66 -3.53 26.08
C ALA A 247 -8.99 -3.18 26.79
N PRO A 248 -9.15 -3.55 28.08
CA PRO A 248 -10.35 -3.21 28.86
C PRO A 248 -10.36 -1.73 29.29
N ALA A 249 -9.18 -1.13 29.43
CA ALA A 249 -8.97 0.26 29.82
C ALA A 249 -7.82 0.85 28.98
N GLN A 250 -7.76 2.18 28.92
CA GLN A 250 -6.65 2.87 28.26
C GLN A 250 -5.37 2.66 29.06
N GLN A 251 -4.32 2.18 28.41
CA GLN A 251 -3.02 1.96 29.05
C GLN A 251 -1.87 2.02 28.04
N TYR A 252 -0.65 2.11 28.55
CA TYR A 252 0.55 1.97 27.74
C TYR A 252 0.94 0.49 27.68
N CYS A 253 1.33 0.01 26.51
CA CYS A 253 1.88 -1.33 26.37
C CYS A 253 3.02 -1.36 25.37
N ASP A 254 3.98 -2.23 25.66
CA ASP A 254 5.04 -2.58 24.73
C ASP A 254 4.68 -3.93 24.12
N VAL A 255 4.72 -4.02 22.79
CA VAL A 255 4.58 -5.29 22.07
C VAL A 255 5.93 -5.60 21.45
N ILE A 256 6.50 -6.74 21.82
CA ILE A 256 7.81 -7.16 21.37
C ILE A 256 7.65 -8.43 20.53
N LEU A 257 8.07 -8.34 19.27
CA LEU A 257 8.12 -9.48 18.36
C LEU A 257 9.55 -10.03 18.37
N SER A 258 9.71 -11.31 18.70
CA SER A 258 10.98 -12.02 18.63
C SER A 258 10.87 -13.11 17.57
N ILE A 259 11.71 -13.02 16.55
CA ILE A 259 11.63 -13.85 15.35
C ILE A 259 12.75 -14.87 15.41
N ASN A 260 12.44 -16.10 15.02
CA ASN A 260 13.46 -17.14 14.91
C ASN A 260 14.43 -16.79 13.77
N PRO A 261 15.75 -17.00 13.90
CA PRO A 261 16.72 -16.73 12.84
C PRO A 261 16.43 -17.41 11.49
N LEU A 262 15.60 -18.47 11.49
CA LEU A 262 15.09 -19.14 10.29
C LEU A 262 14.02 -18.33 9.54
N TRP A 263 13.64 -17.17 10.05
CA TRP A 263 12.67 -16.23 9.47
C TRP A 263 13.27 -14.84 9.39
N LYS A 264 12.98 -14.15 8.30
CA LYS A 264 13.39 -12.76 8.07
C LYS A 264 12.17 -11.85 8.18
N LEU A 265 12.27 -10.82 9.02
CA LEU A 265 11.28 -9.76 9.07
C LEU A 265 11.44 -8.88 7.83
N ALA A 266 10.39 -8.74 7.03
CA ALA A 266 10.40 -7.96 5.80
C ALA A 266 9.84 -6.55 6.03
N LEU A 267 8.65 -6.45 6.64
CA LEU A 267 7.94 -5.20 6.84
C LEU A 267 7.26 -5.18 8.20
N THR A 268 7.18 -4.00 8.81
CA THR A 268 6.36 -3.72 9.98
C THR A 268 5.61 -2.42 9.75
N TRP A 269 4.31 -2.41 10.04
CA TRP A 269 3.49 -1.20 9.97
C TRP A 269 2.50 -1.17 11.17
N PRO A 270 2.47 -0.13 12.02
CA PRO A 270 3.44 0.95 12.17
C PRO A 270 4.92 0.51 12.15
N PRO A 271 5.88 1.38 11.78
CA PRO A 271 7.29 0.99 11.71
C PRO A 271 7.73 0.71 13.14
N ALA A 272 8.18 -0.52 13.39
CA ALA A 272 8.58 -0.93 14.73
C ALA A 272 10.02 -0.49 15.01
N GLU A 273 10.33 -0.20 16.27
CA GLU A 273 11.68 0.05 16.74
C GLU A 273 12.49 -1.26 16.67
N SER A 274 13.62 -1.26 15.98
CA SER A 274 14.51 -2.42 15.93
C SER A 274 15.40 -2.48 17.17
N ILE A 275 15.23 -3.51 18.01
CA ILE A 275 16.07 -3.76 19.18
C ILE A 275 17.28 -4.62 18.78
N SER A 276 17.05 -5.63 17.96
CA SER A 276 18.09 -6.50 17.40
C SER A 276 17.65 -7.07 16.05
N GLU A 277 18.57 -7.75 15.35
CA GLU A 277 18.35 -8.28 13.99
C GLU A 277 17.06 -9.12 13.84
N HIS A 278 16.65 -9.82 14.90
CA HIS A 278 15.42 -10.62 14.91
C HIS A 278 14.42 -10.19 15.99
N LYS A 279 14.52 -8.94 16.48
CA LYS A 279 13.66 -8.46 17.55
C LYS A 279 13.25 -7.02 17.33
N VAL A 280 11.95 -6.80 17.26
CA VAL A 280 11.36 -5.48 17.10
C VAL A 280 10.36 -5.17 18.22
N LYS A 281 10.16 -3.89 18.49
CA LYS A 281 9.30 -3.39 19.55
C LYS A 281 8.37 -2.30 19.04
N TYR A 282 7.14 -2.37 19.51
CA TYR A 282 6.15 -1.30 19.38
C TYR A 282 5.93 -0.68 20.74
N PHE A 283 5.97 0.66 20.81
CA PHE A 283 5.52 1.41 21.98
C PHE A 283 4.17 2.06 21.68
N LEU A 284 3.13 1.58 22.37
CA LEU A 284 1.74 1.89 22.03
C LEU A 284 0.96 2.41 23.22
N ARG A 285 0.03 3.33 22.95
CA ARG A 285 -1.12 3.59 23.83
C ARG A 285 -2.33 2.86 23.28
N VAL A 286 -2.81 1.88 24.03
CA VAL A 286 -4.01 1.12 23.68
C VAL A 286 -5.24 1.79 24.27
N HIS A 287 -6.36 1.72 23.55
CA HIS A 287 -7.64 2.26 23.99
C HIS A 287 -8.71 1.16 24.05
N PRO A 288 -9.70 1.28 24.95
CA PRO A 288 -10.91 0.46 24.90
C PRO A 288 -11.58 0.62 23.54
N GLY A 289 -11.85 -0.49 22.86
CA GLY A 289 -12.41 -0.49 21.51
C GLY A 289 -11.40 -0.81 20.39
N GLY A 290 -10.12 -1.00 20.72
CA GLY A 290 -9.11 -1.52 19.77
C GLY A 290 -8.36 -0.48 18.96
N ALA A 291 -8.49 0.81 19.31
CA ALA A 291 -7.62 1.84 18.76
C ALA A 291 -6.25 1.82 19.44
N LEU A 292 -5.20 2.01 18.65
CA LEU A 292 -3.79 1.97 19.03
C LEU A 292 -3.16 3.29 18.60
N GLU A 293 -2.50 3.99 19.51
CA GLU A 293 -1.65 5.12 19.15
C GLU A 293 -0.19 4.69 19.20
N HIS A 294 0.47 4.80 18.06
CA HIS A 294 1.89 4.53 17.92
C HIS A 294 2.69 5.81 18.13
N PHE A 295 3.49 5.87 19.19
CA PHE A 295 4.16 7.10 19.61
C PHE A 295 5.23 7.56 18.63
N GLU A 296 6.03 6.64 18.08
CA GLU A 296 7.17 7.01 17.24
C GLU A 296 6.73 7.65 15.92
N SER A 297 5.62 7.18 15.35
CA SER A 297 5.05 7.76 14.13
C SER A 297 3.91 8.74 14.38
N GLU A 298 3.51 8.96 15.64
CA GLU A 298 2.34 9.75 16.05
C GLU A 298 1.04 9.36 15.31
N MET A 299 0.89 8.08 14.95
CA MET A 299 -0.25 7.59 14.16
C MET A 299 -1.22 6.79 15.00
N VAL A 300 -2.50 6.87 14.64
CA VAL A 300 -3.57 6.06 15.22
C VAL A 300 -3.91 4.93 14.25
N ALA A 301 -3.76 3.69 14.68
CA ALA A 301 -4.06 2.49 13.92
C ALA A 301 -5.06 1.60 14.70
N THR A 302 -5.75 0.71 14.00
CA THR A 302 -6.64 -0.29 14.63
C THR A 302 -5.94 -1.63 14.87
N SER A 303 -4.79 -1.83 14.21
CA SER A 303 -4.01 -3.06 14.27
C SER A 303 -2.55 -2.80 13.88
N LEU A 304 -1.68 -3.72 14.27
CA LEU A 304 -0.31 -3.79 13.80
C LEU A 304 -0.21 -4.83 12.68
N TYR A 305 0.69 -4.58 11.75
CA TYR A 305 0.97 -5.44 10.61
C TYR A 305 2.46 -5.76 10.62
N TYR A 306 2.79 -7.03 10.38
CA TYR A 306 4.16 -7.39 10.06
C TYR A 306 4.16 -8.48 9.00
N GLU A 307 5.21 -8.49 8.19
CA GLU A 307 5.46 -9.48 7.16
C GLU A 307 6.76 -10.22 7.48
N ALA A 308 6.69 -11.55 7.50
CA ALA A 308 7.86 -12.38 7.73
C ALA A 308 8.02 -13.41 6.60
N THR A 309 9.25 -13.70 6.24
CA THR A 309 9.58 -14.65 5.17
C THR A 309 10.43 -15.78 5.75
N PRO A 310 9.99 -17.05 5.64
CA PRO A 310 10.79 -18.20 6.05
C PRO A 310 11.99 -18.36 5.12
N ASP A 311 13.06 -18.97 5.60
CA ASP A 311 14.20 -19.37 4.77
C ASP A 311 13.76 -20.41 3.71
N PRO A 312 13.93 -20.13 2.40
CA PRO A 312 13.54 -21.05 1.33
C PRO A 312 14.20 -22.43 1.41
N ALA A 313 15.37 -22.55 2.04
CA ALA A 313 16.09 -23.83 2.16
C ALA A 313 15.41 -24.84 3.11
N MET A 314 14.36 -24.42 3.84
CA MET A 314 13.77 -25.19 4.94
C MET A 314 12.30 -25.58 4.73
N VAL A 315 11.69 -25.18 3.61
CA VAL A 315 10.26 -25.40 3.36
C VAL A 315 10.07 -26.51 2.33
N ASP A 316 9.84 -27.76 2.77
CA ASP A 316 9.20 -28.75 1.91
C ASP A 316 7.68 -28.63 2.07
N PRO A 317 6.94 -28.14 1.05
CA PRO A 317 5.50 -27.98 1.10
C PRO A 317 4.73 -29.22 1.54
N ASN A 318 5.22 -30.40 1.18
CA ASN A 318 4.57 -31.67 1.45
C ASN A 318 4.68 -32.10 2.92
N ASP A 319 5.68 -31.61 3.65
CA ASP A 319 5.81 -31.86 5.09
C ASP A 319 4.92 -30.93 5.92
N PHE A 320 4.65 -29.73 5.41
CA PHE A 320 3.73 -28.80 6.06
C PHE A 320 2.28 -29.21 5.88
N ILE A 321 1.84 -29.65 4.70
CA ILE A 321 0.44 -30.06 4.49
C ILE A 321 0.36 -31.41 3.79
N ALA A 322 -0.02 -32.42 4.58
CA ALA A 322 -0.21 -33.80 4.18
C ALA A 322 -1.55 -34.34 4.70
N PRO A 323 -2.08 -35.45 4.12
CA PRO A 323 -3.35 -36.04 4.54
C PRO A 323 -3.43 -36.41 6.02
N ARG A 324 -2.27 -36.63 6.67
CA ARG A 324 -2.17 -36.95 8.10
C ARG A 324 -2.38 -35.75 9.04
N ASN A 325 -2.26 -34.53 8.54
CA ASN A 325 -2.19 -33.32 9.37
C ASN A 325 -2.92 -32.09 8.80
N GLY A 326 -3.64 -32.27 7.69
CA GLY A 326 -4.40 -31.23 7.00
C GLY A 326 -5.54 -31.84 6.21
N TYR A 327 -6.37 -30.96 5.65
CA TYR A 327 -7.57 -31.32 4.91
C TYR A 327 -7.53 -30.69 3.53
N ALA A 328 -8.18 -31.33 2.56
CA ALA A 328 -8.28 -30.80 1.21
C ALA A 328 -9.73 -30.75 0.71
N MET A 329 -10.08 -29.68 0.02
CA MET A 329 -11.40 -29.54 -0.61
C MET A 329 -11.31 -28.58 -1.82
N THR A 330 -12.39 -28.50 -2.59
CA THR A 330 -12.44 -27.56 -3.71
C THR A 330 -12.48 -26.12 -3.21
N PHE A 331 -12.03 -25.18 -4.02
CA PHE A 331 -12.15 -23.76 -3.69
C PHE A 331 -13.60 -23.33 -3.35
N GLN A 332 -14.58 -23.91 -4.05
CA GLN A 332 -16.00 -23.60 -3.85
C GLN A 332 -16.50 -24.01 -2.47
N ASP A 333 -16.01 -25.13 -1.94
CA ASP A 333 -16.38 -25.64 -0.62
C ASP A 333 -15.51 -25.06 0.50
N PHE A 334 -14.25 -24.72 0.18
CA PHE A 334 -13.27 -24.18 1.11
C PHE A 334 -13.71 -22.87 1.76
N VAL A 335 -14.19 -21.91 0.96
CA VAL A 335 -14.55 -20.57 1.47
C VAL A 335 -15.75 -20.61 2.42
N PRO A 336 -16.88 -21.28 2.09
CA PRO A 336 -17.97 -21.51 3.03
C PRO A 336 -17.55 -22.27 4.29
N HIS A 337 -16.73 -23.32 4.13
CA HIS A 337 -16.23 -24.09 5.27
C HIS A 337 -15.40 -23.19 6.20
N LEU A 338 -14.44 -22.44 5.67
CA LEU A 338 -13.61 -21.51 6.44
C LEU A 338 -14.46 -20.46 7.18
N MET A 339 -15.49 -19.91 6.55
CA MET A 339 -16.45 -19.01 7.21
C MET A 339 -17.13 -19.66 8.41
N GLY A 340 -17.52 -20.94 8.29
CA GLY A 340 -18.09 -21.73 9.38
C GLY A 340 -17.09 -21.96 10.51
N VAL A 341 -15.83 -22.28 10.19
CA VAL A 341 -14.77 -22.47 11.18
C VAL A 341 -14.51 -21.18 11.96
N LEU A 342 -14.36 -20.04 11.28
CA LEU A 342 -14.10 -18.76 11.95
C LEU A 342 -15.29 -18.31 12.80
N ASP A 343 -16.52 -18.67 12.41
CA ASP A 343 -17.73 -18.45 13.22
C ASP A 343 -17.69 -19.27 14.50
N GLN A 344 -17.32 -20.54 14.40
CA GLN A 344 -17.10 -21.41 15.56
C GLN A 344 -16.04 -20.81 16.48
N LEU A 345 -14.96 -20.25 15.94
CA LEU A 345 -13.94 -19.57 16.75
C LEU A 345 -14.43 -18.25 17.38
N GLY A 346 -15.67 -17.84 17.09
CA GLY A 346 -16.32 -16.69 17.71
C GLY A 346 -15.84 -15.36 17.18
N MET A 347 -15.29 -15.33 15.97
CA MET A 347 -14.90 -14.09 15.30
C MET A 347 -16.14 -13.29 14.90
N SER A 348 -16.07 -11.97 15.05
CA SER A 348 -17.13 -11.09 14.59
C SER A 348 -17.31 -11.20 13.07
N MET A 349 -18.49 -10.84 12.55
CA MET A 349 -18.73 -10.77 11.10
C MET A 349 -17.67 -9.92 10.40
N HIS A 350 -17.28 -8.79 10.99
CA HIS A 350 -16.23 -7.93 10.45
C HIS A 350 -14.86 -8.62 10.43
N ALA A 351 -14.48 -9.31 11.50
CA ALA A 351 -13.19 -9.99 11.59
C ALA A 351 -13.11 -11.20 10.64
N ARG A 352 -14.20 -11.96 10.48
CA ARG A 352 -14.31 -13.05 9.49
C ARG A 352 -14.17 -12.53 8.07
N THR A 353 -14.89 -11.46 7.79
CA THR A 353 -14.77 -10.77 6.52
C THR A 353 -13.35 -10.26 6.34
N ASN A 354 -12.67 -9.61 7.29
CA ASN A 354 -11.27 -9.20 7.07
C ASN A 354 -10.27 -10.36 6.94
N PHE A 355 -10.52 -11.50 7.58
CA PHE A 355 -9.71 -12.71 7.41
C PHE A 355 -9.85 -13.27 5.98
N ILE A 356 -11.07 -13.18 5.43
CA ILE A 356 -11.42 -13.64 4.08
C ILE A 356 -11.19 -12.52 3.06
N LYS A 357 -12.00 -11.46 3.05
CA LYS A 357 -11.99 -10.23 2.23
C LYS A 357 -10.59 -9.71 1.93
N CYS A 358 -10.04 -9.93 0.76
CA CYS A 358 -10.27 -10.91 -0.29
C CYS A 358 -11.60 -11.63 -0.51
N LEU A 359 -12.33 -11.27 -1.56
CA LEU A 359 -13.74 -11.67 -1.82
C LEU A 359 -14.74 -10.75 -1.14
N ILE A 360 -14.86 -9.55 -1.69
CA ILE A 360 -15.88 -9.22 -2.69
C ILE A 360 -15.70 -7.72 -2.95
N PHE A 361 -14.97 -7.40 -4.01
CA PHE A 361 -14.98 -6.11 -4.71
C PHE A 361 -14.66 -6.41 -6.18
N ILE A 362 -15.53 -7.17 -6.84
CA ILE A 362 -15.43 -7.42 -8.30
C ILE A 362 -16.00 -6.23 -9.11
N PHE A 363 -16.37 -5.11 -8.48
CA PHE A 363 -16.99 -3.97 -9.20
C PHE A 363 -16.47 -2.56 -8.87
N TRP A 364 -15.41 -2.38 -8.06
CA TRP A 364 -14.95 -1.02 -7.75
C TRP A 364 -13.51 -0.90 -7.24
N CYS A 365 -12.49 -1.37 -7.97
CA CYS A 365 -11.12 -0.94 -7.70
C CYS A 365 -10.20 -1.23 -8.90
N ASP A 366 -10.22 -0.34 -9.89
CA ASP A 366 -9.17 -0.24 -10.91
C ASP A 366 -8.11 0.83 -10.55
N MET A 367 -8.06 1.31 -9.30
CA MET A 367 -7.11 2.39 -8.95
C MET A 367 -6.60 2.39 -7.50
N ALA A 368 -6.34 1.23 -6.92
CA ALA A 368 -5.58 1.12 -5.68
C ALA A 368 -4.66 -0.10 -5.73
N ASN A 369 -3.54 0.06 -6.44
CA ASN A 369 -2.36 -0.73 -6.11
C ASN A 369 -1.91 -0.28 -4.71
N ASP A 370 -1.78 -1.26 -3.83
CA ASP A 370 -1.08 -1.21 -2.54
C ASP A 370 -1.96 -1.20 -1.26
N MET A 371 -1.61 -2.14 -0.39
CA MET A 371 -1.98 -2.25 1.02
C MET A 371 -3.37 -2.76 1.46
N HIS A 372 -3.98 -3.75 0.80
CA HIS A 372 -4.95 -4.65 1.47
C HIS A 372 -4.73 -6.12 1.02
N SER A 373 -4.47 -7.02 1.98
CA SER A 373 -4.11 -8.42 1.70
C SER A 373 -5.28 -9.20 1.12
N ASN A 374 -5.20 -9.47 -0.19
CA ASN A 374 -6.20 -10.24 -0.91
C ASN A 374 -5.87 -11.78 -0.80
N ASN A 375 -6.22 -12.45 0.32
CA ASN A 375 -6.13 -13.92 0.51
C ASN A 375 -6.92 -14.82 -0.48
N ILE A 376 -8.22 -14.62 -0.70
CA ILE A 376 -9.00 -15.17 -1.84
C ILE A 376 -8.38 -15.14 -3.22
N SER A 377 -7.65 -14.13 -3.70
CA SER A 377 -7.03 -14.21 -5.02
C SER A 377 -5.97 -15.29 -5.01
N ALA A 378 -5.31 -15.51 -3.87
CA ALA A 378 -4.42 -16.65 -3.68
C ALA A 378 -5.20 -17.97 -3.56
N PHE A 379 -6.34 -18.01 -2.86
CA PHE A 379 -7.19 -19.21 -2.83
C PHE A 379 -7.76 -19.57 -4.21
N ALA A 380 -8.29 -18.59 -4.93
CA ALA A 380 -8.93 -18.74 -6.24
C ALA A 380 -7.92 -19.05 -7.36
N ALA A 381 -6.62 -18.88 -7.12
CA ALA A 381 -5.57 -19.35 -8.01
C ALA A 381 -5.53 -20.88 -8.09
N HIS A 382 -6.11 -21.58 -7.11
CA HIS A 382 -6.09 -23.04 -7.01
C HIS A 382 -7.49 -23.64 -7.11
N LYS A 383 -7.61 -24.72 -7.89
CA LYS A 383 -8.87 -25.48 -8.01
C LYS A 383 -9.20 -26.26 -6.73
N ASN A 384 -8.18 -26.94 -6.20
CA ASN A 384 -8.24 -27.72 -4.97
C ASN A 384 -7.25 -27.12 -3.97
N ILE A 385 -7.67 -26.95 -2.73
CA ILE A 385 -6.88 -26.32 -1.68
C ILE A 385 -6.70 -27.32 -0.54
N ALA A 386 -5.44 -27.57 -0.17
CA ALA A 386 -5.12 -28.25 1.07
C ALA A 386 -4.71 -27.23 2.12
N TYR A 387 -5.21 -27.35 3.35
CA TYR A 387 -4.95 -26.39 4.42
C TYR A 387 -4.89 -27.04 5.80
N ARG A 388 -4.34 -26.29 6.75
CA ARG A 388 -4.44 -26.57 8.19
C ARG A 388 -4.26 -25.31 9.02
N PHE A 389 -4.80 -25.31 10.24
CA PHE A 389 -4.43 -24.34 11.27
C PHE A 389 -3.22 -24.83 12.07
N LEU A 390 -2.28 -23.93 12.35
CA LEU A 390 -1.19 -24.23 13.27
C LEU A 390 -1.61 -23.98 14.73
N SER A 391 -1.15 -24.86 15.62
CA SER A 391 -1.28 -24.67 17.06
C SER A 391 -0.39 -23.52 17.55
N PRO A 392 -0.81 -22.75 18.57
CA PRO A 392 -0.03 -21.63 19.12
C PRO A 392 1.42 -21.95 19.45
N SER A 393 1.71 -23.15 19.99
CA SER A 393 3.07 -23.58 20.32
C SER A 393 4.00 -23.69 19.10
N LYS A 394 3.46 -24.11 17.95
CA LYS A 394 4.23 -24.19 16.69
C LYS A 394 4.50 -22.81 16.13
N ILE A 395 3.55 -21.89 16.26
CA ILE A 395 3.70 -20.52 15.79
C ILE A 395 4.72 -19.78 16.67
N ALA A 396 4.66 -19.95 17.99
CA ALA A 396 5.60 -19.33 18.94
C ALA A 396 7.07 -19.77 18.71
N ALA A 397 7.30 -20.98 18.20
CA ALA A 397 8.65 -21.43 17.83
C ALA A 397 9.24 -20.67 16.63
N ALA A 398 8.38 -20.09 15.77
CA ALA A 398 8.79 -19.29 14.62
C ALA A 398 8.80 -17.79 14.96
N ILE A 399 7.72 -17.29 15.54
CA ILE A 399 7.53 -15.89 15.88
C ILE A 399 6.88 -15.82 17.26
N ASP A 400 7.65 -15.39 18.24
CA ASP A 400 7.19 -15.18 19.61
C ASP A 400 6.73 -13.73 19.81
N ILE A 401 5.62 -13.57 20.52
CA ILE A 401 5.01 -12.27 20.79
C ILE A 401 4.91 -12.11 22.30
N SER A 402 5.52 -11.08 22.83
CA SER A 402 5.41 -10.72 24.24
C SER A 402 4.83 -9.33 24.40
N VAL A 403 3.98 -9.15 25.41
CA VAL A 403 3.32 -7.89 25.73
C VAL A 403 3.55 -7.59 27.20
N THR A 404 3.75 -6.32 27.56
CA THR A 404 4.00 -5.91 28.95
C THR A 404 2.74 -5.89 29.83
N ALA A 405 1.55 -5.91 29.24
CA ALA A 405 0.29 -6.03 29.96
C ALA A 405 0.09 -7.47 30.43
N ASP A 406 -0.11 -7.67 31.74
CA ASP A 406 -0.36 -8.95 32.39
C ASP A 406 -1.59 -8.82 33.30
N PRO A 407 -2.63 -9.68 33.21
CA PRO A 407 -2.78 -10.83 32.31
C PRO A 407 -3.09 -10.46 30.85
N CYS A 408 -2.45 -11.16 29.90
CA CYS A 408 -2.73 -11.07 28.47
C CYS A 408 -3.21 -12.42 27.92
N ILE A 409 -4.37 -12.42 27.26
CA ILE A 409 -4.92 -13.60 26.58
C ILE A 409 -4.54 -13.55 25.10
N PHE A 410 -3.73 -14.51 24.67
CA PHE A 410 -3.32 -14.66 23.28
C PHE A 410 -4.27 -15.58 22.52
N THR A 411 -4.73 -15.14 21.35
CA THR A 411 -5.43 -15.98 20.38
C THR A 411 -4.73 -15.82 19.03
N ARG A 412 -4.13 -16.89 18.52
CA ARG A 412 -3.34 -16.87 17.28
C ARG A 412 -3.98 -17.79 16.25
N LEU A 413 -4.46 -17.22 15.16
CA LEU A 413 -5.06 -17.93 14.04
C LEU A 413 -4.10 -17.90 12.87
N PHE A 414 -3.40 -19.01 12.66
CA PHE A 414 -2.42 -19.13 11.58
C PHE A 414 -2.85 -20.24 10.63
N LEU A 415 -3.32 -19.83 9.46
CA LEU A 415 -3.76 -20.72 8.39
C LEU A 415 -2.59 -20.92 7.43
N ILE A 416 -2.24 -22.18 7.17
CA ILE A 416 -1.33 -22.54 6.09
C ILE A 416 -2.14 -23.26 5.04
N PHE A 417 -1.95 -22.90 3.77
CA PHE A 417 -2.58 -23.58 2.65
C PHE A 417 -1.62 -23.79 1.49
N ARG A 418 -1.96 -24.74 0.60
CA ARG A 418 -1.29 -24.95 -0.68
C ARG A 418 -2.29 -25.38 -1.74
N GLY A 419 -2.00 -25.07 -3.00
CA GLY A 419 -2.73 -25.62 -4.14
C GLY A 419 -2.45 -27.10 -4.34
N LEU A 420 -3.46 -27.86 -4.73
CA LEU A 420 -3.31 -29.24 -5.21
C LEU A 420 -3.64 -29.34 -6.69
N SER A 421 -2.84 -30.13 -7.41
CA SER A 421 -3.23 -30.65 -8.72
C SER A 421 -4.37 -31.66 -8.58
N ASP A 422 -5.08 -31.97 -9.68
CA ASP A 422 -6.13 -33.00 -9.66
C ASP A 422 -5.57 -34.40 -9.30
N ASP A 423 -4.32 -34.68 -9.66
CA ASP A 423 -3.63 -35.94 -9.33
C ASP A 423 -3.31 -36.01 -7.83
N ASP A 424 -2.89 -34.90 -7.22
CA ASP A 424 -2.54 -34.83 -5.80
C ASP A 424 -3.76 -34.79 -4.87
N ALA A 425 -4.91 -34.31 -5.37
CA ALA A 425 -6.16 -34.29 -4.61
C ALA A 425 -6.57 -35.70 -4.16
N GLY A 426 -6.27 -36.73 -4.97
CA GLY A 426 -6.51 -38.12 -4.63
C GLY A 426 -5.76 -38.60 -3.38
N MET A 427 -4.63 -37.99 -3.03
CA MET A 427 -3.87 -38.33 -1.82
C MET A 427 -4.61 -37.99 -0.53
N PHE A 428 -5.55 -37.03 -0.58
CA PHE A 428 -6.37 -36.62 0.55
C PHE A 428 -7.70 -37.38 0.63
N ALA A 429 -7.81 -38.54 -0.04
CA ALA A 429 -8.97 -39.41 0.08
C ALA A 429 -9.19 -39.83 1.56
N GLY A 430 -10.23 -39.28 2.19
CA GLY A 430 -10.53 -39.48 3.62
C GLY A 430 -10.04 -38.36 4.55
N ALA A 431 -9.53 -37.26 4.01
CA ALA A 431 -9.24 -36.00 4.73
C ALA A 431 -9.90 -34.83 3.98
N GLY A 432 -11.17 -35.01 3.61
CA GLY A 432 -11.95 -34.06 2.83
C GLY A 432 -12.80 -33.13 3.68
N GLU A 433 -13.78 -32.49 3.03
CA GLU A 433 -14.72 -31.57 3.68
C GLU A 433 -15.47 -32.22 4.85
N LYS A 434 -15.91 -33.48 4.69
CA LYS A 434 -16.66 -34.21 5.72
C LYS A 434 -15.83 -34.39 6.99
N GLU A 435 -14.57 -34.78 6.85
CA GLU A 435 -13.68 -34.97 7.99
C GLU A 435 -13.33 -33.63 8.61
N ALA A 436 -13.06 -32.59 7.82
CA ALA A 436 -12.79 -31.23 8.29
C ALA A 436 -13.95 -30.65 9.12
N ASN A 437 -15.20 -30.92 8.72
CA ASN A 437 -16.40 -30.49 9.46
C ASN A 437 -16.57 -31.18 10.83
N SER A 438 -15.93 -32.34 11.04
CA SER A 438 -15.98 -33.07 12.32
C SER A 438 -14.92 -32.62 13.32
N VAL A 439 -13.98 -31.77 12.91
CA VAL A 439 -12.84 -31.33 13.72
C VAL A 439 -13.25 -30.26 14.72
N ASN A 440 -12.76 -30.38 15.95
CA ASN A 440 -12.86 -29.32 16.94
C ASN A 440 -11.74 -28.29 16.74
N TRP A 441 -11.97 -27.31 15.87
CA TRP A 441 -10.99 -26.26 15.56
C TRP A 441 -10.57 -25.42 16.77
N ARG A 442 -11.43 -25.29 17.78
CA ARG A 442 -11.12 -24.56 19.02
C ARG A 442 -9.92 -25.16 19.75
N GLU A 443 -9.83 -26.49 19.79
CA GLU A 443 -8.73 -27.19 20.45
C GLU A 443 -7.42 -26.99 19.70
N ILE A 444 -7.45 -27.05 18.37
CA ILE A 444 -6.27 -26.88 17.52
C ILE A 444 -5.66 -25.49 17.70
N VAL A 445 -6.48 -24.44 17.70
CA VAL A 445 -6.00 -23.05 17.83
C VAL A 445 -5.78 -22.63 19.29
N GLY A 446 -6.07 -23.50 20.26
CA GLY A 446 -5.97 -23.18 21.69
C GLY A 446 -6.95 -22.10 22.15
N TRP A 447 -8.14 -22.07 21.56
CA TRP A 447 -9.18 -21.10 21.90
C TRP A 447 -9.71 -21.31 23.33
N SER A 448 -9.97 -20.22 24.05
CA SER A 448 -10.57 -20.24 25.39
C SER A 448 -11.71 -19.23 25.50
N GLU A 449 -12.63 -19.43 26.46
CA GLU A 449 -13.72 -18.47 26.72
C GLU A 449 -13.19 -17.07 27.08
N ASN A 450 -12.02 -17.00 27.73
CA ASN A 450 -11.34 -15.74 28.09
C ASN A 450 -10.97 -14.90 26.85
N SER A 451 -10.86 -15.52 25.67
CA SER A 451 -10.64 -14.80 24.41
C SER A 451 -11.82 -13.88 24.04
N LYS A 452 -13.02 -14.09 24.62
CA LYS A 452 -14.19 -13.23 24.41
C LYS A 452 -14.43 -12.23 25.55
N ASP A 453 -13.77 -12.40 26.68
CA ASP A 453 -13.96 -11.56 27.86
C ASP A 453 -13.44 -10.14 27.62
N THR A 454 -14.36 -9.17 27.56
CA THR A 454 -14.03 -7.75 27.34
C THR A 454 -13.35 -7.09 28.53
N THR A 455 -13.33 -7.75 29.69
CA THR A 455 -12.65 -7.25 30.89
C THR A 455 -11.16 -7.62 30.92
N GLN A 456 -10.73 -8.52 30.05
CA GLN A 456 -9.34 -8.96 29.94
C GLN A 456 -8.61 -8.20 28.83
N PHE A 457 -7.30 -8.07 28.98
CA PHE A 457 -6.43 -7.63 27.89
C PHE A 457 -6.21 -8.80 26.92
N ARG A 458 -6.52 -8.59 25.65
CA ARG A 458 -6.55 -9.65 24.63
C ARG A 458 -5.76 -9.24 23.41
N LEU A 459 -5.03 -10.19 22.85
CA LEU A 459 -4.31 -10.04 21.60
C LEU A 459 -4.80 -11.12 20.63
N LEU A 460 -5.28 -10.68 19.47
CA LEU A 460 -5.68 -11.54 18.36
C LEU A 460 -4.69 -11.36 17.22
N GLU A 461 -3.98 -12.43 16.88
CA GLU A 461 -3.18 -12.49 15.66
C GLU A 461 -3.92 -13.33 14.62
N THR A 462 -3.99 -12.82 13.40
CA THR A 462 -4.49 -13.54 12.23
C THR A 462 -3.45 -13.52 11.12
N SER A 463 -3.12 -14.69 10.61
CA SER A 463 -2.06 -14.88 9.63
C SER A 463 -2.45 -15.95 8.61
N VAL A 464 -2.07 -15.73 7.35
CA VAL A 464 -2.27 -16.68 6.25
C VAL A 464 -0.95 -16.83 5.50
N LEU A 465 -0.54 -18.07 5.27
CA LEU A 465 0.66 -18.42 4.51
C LEU A 465 0.30 -19.43 3.41
N GLU A 466 0.63 -19.07 2.17
CA GLU A 466 0.65 -20.01 1.05
C GLU A 466 2.00 -20.72 1.02
N VAL A 467 1.99 -22.04 0.89
CA VAL A 467 3.21 -22.84 0.74
C VAL A 467 3.22 -23.41 -0.68
N THR A 468 4.17 -22.94 -1.48
CA THR A 468 4.32 -23.28 -2.91
C THR A 468 5.35 -24.36 -3.13
#